data_AF-A0A2A5AXZ0-F1
#
_entry.id   AF-A0A2A5AXZ0-F1
#
_cell.length_a   1.000
_cell.length_b   1.000
_cell.length_c   1.000
_cell.angle_alpha   90.00
_cell.angle_beta   90.00
_cell.angle_gamma   90.00
#
_symmetry.space_group_name_H-M   'P 1'
#
loop_
_entity.id
_entity.type
_entity.pdbx_description
1 polymer ?
#
loop_
_entity_poly.entity_id
_entity_poly.type
_entity_poly.pdbx_seq_one_letter_code
_entity_poly.pdbx_strand_id
1 'polypeptide(L)'
;MNIALVSGGLLAFLLFALSFAVSITRLRTDRGFGNDQDPTNWLAKMVRTQGNAAEYIPVFIILMFILEAEGTPEWVDWVYIMAVVSRYSHAAGMLMSKNLDKASTLRFVGSAGTYICGFVFATQVILRAL
;
A
#
# COMPACT_ATOMS: atom_id res chain seq x y z
N MET A 1 8.50 14.64 16.42
CA MET A 1 7.44 14.45 15.41
C MET A 1 7.17 12.96 15.37
N ASN A 2 5.93 12.50 15.58
CA ASN A 2 5.66 11.05 15.59
C ASN A 2 5.63 10.53 14.14
N ILE A 3 6.68 9.83 13.73
CA ILE A 3 6.89 9.36 12.36
C ILE A 3 5.86 8.30 11.98
N ALA A 4 5.44 7.46 12.94
CA ALA A 4 4.39 6.48 12.72
C ALA A 4 3.04 7.13 12.40
N LEU A 5 2.65 8.20 13.12
CA LEU A 5 1.40 8.93 12.82
C LEU A 5 1.42 9.53 11.42
N VAL A 6 2.52 10.18 11.03
CA VAL A 6 2.67 10.75 9.69
C VAL A 6 2.63 9.63 8.63
N SER A 7 3.35 8.53 8.87
CA SER A 7 3.41 7.39 7.95
C SER A 7 2.04 6.72 7.79
N GLY A 8 1.35 6.46 8.90
CA GLY A 8 -0.01 5.92 8.89
C GLY A 8 -0.99 6.84 8.19
N GLY A 9 -0.89 8.15 8.41
CA GLY A 9 -1.67 9.16 7.71
C GLY A 9 -1.44 9.16 6.19
N LEU A 10 -0.18 9.09 5.74
CA LEU A 10 0.16 9.01 4.31
C LEU A 10 -0.34 7.70 3.67
N LEU A 11 -0.21 6.57 4.37
CA LEU A 11 -0.73 5.28 3.90
C LEU A 11 -2.26 5.32 3.78
N ALA A 12 -2.96 5.83 4.80
CA ALA A 12 -4.41 6.00 4.76
C ALA A 12 -4.82 6.92 3.60
N PHE A 13 -4.13 8.04 3.42
CA PHE A 13 -4.37 8.97 2.32
C PHE A 13 -4.23 8.29 0.95
N LEU A 14 -3.18 7.48 0.75
CA LEU A 14 -3.01 6.71 -0.48
C LEU A 14 -4.20 5.77 -0.74
N LEU A 15 -4.65 5.02 0.28
CA LEU A 15 -5.78 4.11 0.15
C LEU A 15 -7.09 4.84 -0.20
N PHE A 16 -7.37 5.96 0.46
CA PHE A 16 -8.56 6.77 0.19
C PHE A 16 -8.49 7.42 -1.20
N ALA A 17 -7.33 7.94 -1.60
CA ALA A 17 -7.12 8.53 -2.92
C ALA A 17 -7.35 7.50 -4.03
N LEU A 18 -6.82 6.28 -3.89
CA LEU A 18 -7.06 5.19 -4.85
C LEU A 18 -8.53 4.78 -4.89
N SER A 19 -9.19 4.68 -3.73
CA SER A 19 -10.60 4.33 -3.64
C SER A 19 -11.49 5.38 -4.30
N PHE A 20 -11.22 6.66 -4.05
CA PHE A 20 -11.92 7.78 -4.69
C PHE A 20 -11.71 7.79 -6.21
N ALA A 21 -10.49 7.54 -6.66
CA ALA A 21 -10.17 7.50 -8.08
C ALA A 21 -10.82 6.31 -8.80
N VAL A 22 -10.99 5.15 -8.14
CA VAL A 22 -11.83 4.04 -8.65
C VAL A 22 -13.28 4.49 -8.78
N SER A 23 -13.86 5.12 -7.76
CA SER A 23 -15.25 5.62 -7.81
C SER A 23 -15.47 6.61 -8.96
N ILE A 24 -14.58 7.59 -9.14
CA ILE A 24 -14.66 8.52 -10.28
C ILE A 24 -14.57 7.77 -11.61
N THR A 25 -13.65 6.82 -11.73
CA THR A 25 -13.47 6.07 -12.98
C THR A 25 -14.73 5.27 -13.33
N ARG A 26 -15.35 4.62 -12.34
CA ARG A 26 -16.61 3.90 -12.52
C ARG A 26 -17.75 4.79 -13.02
N LEU A 27 -17.88 5.98 -12.43
CA LEU A 27 -18.88 6.97 -12.85
C LEU A 27 -18.64 7.41 -14.30
N ARG A 28 -17.38 7.64 -14.69
CA ARG A 28 -17.03 8.06 -16.06
C ARG A 28 -17.21 6.97 -17.11
N THR A 29 -17.08 5.71 -16.73
CA THR A 29 -17.21 4.56 -17.65
C THR A 29 -18.59 3.90 -17.60
N ASP A 30 -19.54 4.46 -16.85
CA ASP A 30 -20.87 3.88 -16.58
C ASP A 30 -20.81 2.40 -16.16
N ARG A 31 -19.82 2.05 -15.32
CA ARG A 31 -19.60 0.68 -14.83
C ARG A 31 -19.75 0.62 -13.31
N GLY A 32 -20.98 0.34 -12.86
CA GLY A 32 -21.33 0.22 -11.44
C GLY A 32 -20.67 -0.96 -10.72
N PHE A 33 -20.35 -2.05 -11.43
CA PHE A 33 -19.77 -3.26 -10.83
C PHE A 33 -18.77 -3.95 -11.78
N GLY A 34 -17.91 -4.81 -11.23
CA GLY A 34 -16.92 -5.58 -11.98
C GLY A 34 -15.79 -4.71 -12.56
N ASN A 35 -14.88 -5.35 -13.29
CA ASN A 35 -13.88 -4.70 -14.13
C ASN A 35 -13.63 -5.59 -15.36
N ASP A 36 -12.90 -5.04 -16.34
CA ASP A 36 -12.45 -5.84 -17.49
C ASP A 36 -11.34 -6.81 -17.07
N GLN A 37 -11.25 -7.97 -17.71
CA GLN A 37 -10.10 -8.87 -17.53
C GLN A 37 -8.89 -8.42 -18.35
N ASP A 38 -9.06 -7.45 -19.25
CA ASP A 38 -7.95 -6.85 -19.99
C ASP A 38 -6.95 -6.16 -19.02
N PRO A 39 -5.70 -6.64 -18.93
CA PRO A 39 -4.65 -6.11 -18.04
C PRO A 39 -4.14 -4.72 -18.47
N THR A 40 -4.58 -4.22 -19.63
CA THR A 40 -4.30 -2.86 -20.10
C THR A 40 -5.41 -1.87 -19.75
N ASN A 41 -6.60 -2.37 -19.38
CA ASN A 41 -7.76 -1.55 -19.05
C ASN A 41 -7.49 -0.68 -17.81
N TRP A 42 -7.78 0.62 -17.93
CA TRP A 42 -7.52 1.59 -16.87
C TRP A 42 -8.30 1.30 -15.58
N LEU A 43 -9.59 0.96 -15.68
CA LEU A 43 -10.41 0.63 -14.50
C LEU A 43 -9.91 -0.65 -13.82
N ALA A 44 -9.54 -1.67 -14.60
CA ALA A 44 -8.97 -2.91 -14.07
C ALA A 44 -7.67 -2.63 -13.28
N LYS A 45 -6.79 -1.79 -13.84
CA LYS A 45 -5.56 -1.33 -13.17
C LYS A 45 -5.83 -0.60 -11.87
N MET A 46 -6.74 0.36 -11.88
CA MET A 46 -7.12 1.13 -10.69
C MET A 46 -7.68 0.24 -9.60
N VAL A 47 -8.62 -0.65 -9.94
CA VAL A 47 -9.23 -1.60 -8.99
C VAL A 47 -8.19 -2.55 -8.41
N ARG A 48 -7.27 -3.09 -9.22
CA ARG A 48 -6.23 -3.99 -8.69
C ARG A 48 -5.26 -3.25 -7.79
N THR A 49 -4.88 -2.03 -8.15
CA THR A 49 -3.99 -1.17 -7.35
C THR A 49 -4.63 -0.83 -6.00
N GLN A 50 -5.91 -0.42 -6.01
CA GLN A 50 -6.70 -0.16 -4.81
C GLN A 50 -6.85 -1.44 -3.96
N GLY A 51 -7.20 -2.57 -4.57
CA GLY A 51 -7.34 -3.85 -3.87
C GLY A 51 -6.05 -4.25 -3.14
N ASN A 52 -4.89 -4.09 -3.81
CA ASN A 52 -3.62 -4.33 -3.14
C ASN A 52 -3.35 -3.31 -2.01
N ALA A 53 -3.71 -2.05 -2.18
CA ALA A 53 -3.63 -1.09 -1.09
C ALA A 53 -4.50 -1.52 0.10
N ALA A 54 -5.73 -1.96 -0.14
CA ALA A 54 -6.66 -2.42 0.89
C ALA A 54 -6.20 -3.70 1.61
N GLU A 55 -5.44 -4.56 0.95
CA GLU A 55 -4.85 -5.79 1.54
C GLU A 55 -3.73 -5.47 2.54
N TYR A 56 -2.82 -4.53 2.21
CA TYR A 56 -1.58 -4.32 2.97
C TYR A 56 -1.62 -3.10 3.90
N ILE A 57 -2.23 -1.99 3.48
CA ILE A 57 -2.16 -0.72 4.22
C ILE A 57 -2.84 -0.80 5.59
N PRO A 58 -4.06 -1.34 5.73
CA PRO A 58 -4.71 -1.46 7.04
C PRO A 58 -3.88 -2.30 8.01
N VAL A 59 -3.33 -3.42 7.53
CA VAL A 59 -2.46 -4.30 8.33
C VAL A 59 -1.22 -3.54 8.79
N PHE A 60 -0.57 -2.77 7.91
CA PHE A 60 0.59 -1.96 8.28
C PHE A 60 0.24 -0.93 9.35
N ILE A 61 -0.85 -0.17 9.18
CA ILE A 61 -1.28 0.83 10.15
C ILE A 61 -1.53 0.20 11.52
N ILE A 62 -2.19 -0.96 11.57
CA ILE A 62 -2.44 -1.68 12.83
C ILE A 62 -1.12 -2.11 13.49
N LEU A 63 -0.19 -2.70 12.73
CA LEU A 63 1.09 -3.13 13.29
C LEU A 63 1.94 -1.93 13.76
N MET A 64 1.96 -0.83 13.00
CA MET A 64 2.62 0.42 13.41
C MET A 64 2.01 0.97 14.71
N PHE A 65 0.68 0.95 14.83
CA PHE A 65 -0.01 1.40 16.03
C PHE A 65 0.35 0.56 17.27
N ILE A 66 0.36 -0.78 17.14
CA ILE A 66 0.77 -1.69 18.22
C ILE A 66 2.21 -1.42 18.63
N LEU A 67 3.11 -1.30 17.66
CA LEU A 67 4.52 -1.04 17.89
C LEU A 67 4.74 0.28 18.63
N GLU A 68 4.10 1.36 18.19
CA GLU A 68 4.18 2.66 18.88
C GLU A 68 3.62 2.64 20.29
N ALA A 69 2.51 1.93 20.52
CA ALA A 69 1.89 1.84 21.85
C ALA A 69 2.82 1.16 22.86
N GLU A 70 3.64 0.22 22.42
CA GLU A 70 4.63 -0.51 23.23
C GLU A 70 5.99 0.22 23.30
N GLY A 71 6.16 1.34 22.59
CA GLY A 71 7.41 2.09 22.49
C GLY A 71 8.48 1.38 21.66
N THR A 72 8.78 1.88 20.45
CA THR A 72 9.80 1.28 19.57
C THR A 72 11.18 1.92 19.61
N PRO A 73 12.25 1.15 19.34
CA PRO A 73 13.56 1.72 19.02
C PRO A 73 13.47 2.64 17.80
N GLU A 74 14.26 3.71 17.80
CA GLU A 74 14.28 4.72 16.73
C GLU A 74 14.56 4.15 15.33
N TRP A 75 15.24 2.99 15.22
CA TRP A 75 15.49 2.39 13.91
C TRP A 75 14.20 1.94 13.20
N VAL A 76 13.12 1.67 13.94
CA VAL A 76 11.82 1.25 13.39
C VAL A 76 11.16 2.39 12.59
N ASP A 77 11.47 3.64 12.90
CA ASP A 77 10.98 4.80 12.15
C ASP A 77 11.39 4.75 10.67
N TRP A 78 12.60 4.26 10.38
CA TRP A 78 13.05 4.06 9.00
C TRP A 78 12.22 3.01 8.27
N VAL A 79 11.72 2.00 8.98
CA VAL A 79 10.84 0.98 8.41
C VAL A 79 9.46 1.56 8.13
N TYR A 80 8.95 2.46 8.96
CA TYR A 80 7.69 3.19 8.68
C TYR A 80 7.80 4.02 7.40
N ILE A 81 8.89 4.78 7.26
CA ILE A 81 9.17 5.58 6.05
C ILE A 81 9.32 4.66 4.83
N MET A 82 10.09 3.58 4.95
CA MET A 82 10.27 2.61 3.85
C MET A 82 8.94 1.97 3.44
N ALA A 83 8.04 1.68 4.39
CA ALA A 83 6.71 1.16 4.10
C ALA A 83 5.91 2.16 3.25
N VAL A 84 5.89 3.45 3.64
CA VAL A 84 5.25 4.51 2.84
C VAL A 84 5.82 4.55 1.42
N VAL A 85 7.13 4.69 1.27
CA VAL A 85 7.79 4.77 -0.03
C VAL A 85 7.49 3.54 -0.89
N SER A 86 7.51 2.35 -0.29
CA SER A 86 7.20 1.08 -0.98
C SER A 86 5.77 1.03 -1.49
N ARG A 87 4.79 1.48 -0.68
CA ARG A 87 3.37 1.48 -1.06
C ARG A 87 3.07 2.49 -2.17
N TYR A 88 3.65 3.69 -2.09
CA TYR A 88 3.53 4.69 -3.16
C TYR A 88 4.22 4.23 -4.45
N SER A 89 5.42 3.66 -4.35
CA SER A 89 6.15 3.10 -5.49
C SER A 89 5.36 1.97 -6.15
N HIS A 90 4.83 1.03 -5.37
CA HIS A 90 4.01 -0.06 -5.90
C HIS A 90 2.77 0.48 -6.63
N ALA A 91 2.04 1.43 -6.02
CA ALA A 91 0.88 2.03 -6.64
C ALA A 91 1.22 2.74 -7.96
N ALA A 92 2.27 3.58 -7.96
CA ALA A 92 2.75 4.23 -9.17
C ALA A 92 3.17 3.20 -10.25
N GLY A 93 3.89 2.14 -9.87
CA GLY A 93 4.35 1.09 -10.76
C GLY A 93 3.21 0.30 -11.41
N MET A 94 2.10 0.10 -10.69
CA MET A 94 0.88 -0.51 -11.22
C MET A 94 0.16 0.43 -12.20
N LEU A 95 -0.03 1.70 -11.81
CA LEU A 95 -0.78 2.68 -12.62
C LEU A 95 -0.02 3.11 -13.88
N MET A 96 1.31 3.20 -13.82
CA MET A 96 2.16 3.54 -14.97
C MET A 96 2.43 2.35 -15.88
N SER A 97 2.19 1.12 -15.45
CA SER A 97 2.41 -0.05 -16.31
C SER A 97 1.46 -0.03 -17.50
N LYS A 98 1.95 -0.27 -18.72
CA LYS A 98 1.09 -0.39 -19.90
C LYS A 98 0.23 -1.66 -19.88
N ASN A 99 0.70 -2.70 -19.17
CA ASN A 99 0.02 -3.99 -19.06
C ASN A 99 0.38 -4.62 -17.71
N LEU A 100 -0.61 -5.03 -16.93
CA LEU A 100 -0.40 -5.61 -15.60
C LEU A 100 0.23 -7.01 -15.58
N ASP A 101 0.19 -7.74 -16.68
CA ASP A 101 0.88 -9.04 -16.79
C ASP A 101 2.38 -8.86 -16.90
N LYS A 102 2.84 -7.67 -17.32
CA LYS A 102 4.25 -7.33 -17.38
C LYS A 102 4.66 -6.64 -16.09
N ALA A 103 5.71 -7.16 -15.45
CA ALA A 103 6.31 -6.53 -14.30
C ALA A 103 6.94 -5.19 -14.71
N SER A 104 6.63 -4.12 -13.97
CA SER A 104 7.38 -2.87 -14.03
C SER A 104 8.39 -2.84 -12.88
N THR A 105 9.57 -2.25 -13.10
CA THR A 105 10.63 -2.17 -12.07
C THR A 105 10.11 -1.53 -10.79
N LEU A 106 9.31 -0.46 -10.91
CA LEU A 106 8.77 0.26 -9.76
C LEU A 106 7.74 -0.59 -8.98
N ARG A 107 6.91 -1.38 -9.68
CA ARG A 107 6.00 -2.34 -9.04
C ARG A 107 6.80 -3.42 -8.31
N PHE A 108 7.83 -3.97 -8.93
CA PHE A 108 8.66 -5.02 -8.33
C PHE A 108 9.35 -4.52 -7.06
N VAL A 109 10.04 -3.38 -7.12
CA VAL A 109 10.72 -2.78 -5.97
C VAL A 109 9.73 -2.43 -4.87
N GLY A 110 8.60 -1.80 -5.21
CA GLY A 110 7.54 -1.50 -4.25
C GLY A 110 6.93 -2.74 -3.61
N SER A 111 6.78 -3.84 -4.36
CA SER A 111 6.28 -5.11 -3.83
C SER A 111 7.29 -5.75 -2.87
N ALA A 112 8.57 -5.79 -3.25
CA ALA A 112 9.62 -6.35 -2.40
C ALA A 112 9.72 -5.57 -1.07
N GLY A 113 9.76 -4.23 -1.15
CA GLY A 113 9.76 -3.38 0.04
C GLY A 113 8.51 -3.57 0.91
N THR A 114 7.33 -3.76 0.30
CA THR A 114 6.11 -4.09 1.06
C THR A 114 6.32 -5.38 1.88
N TYR A 115 6.79 -6.47 1.26
CA TYR A 115 6.97 -7.73 2.00
C TYR A 115 8.01 -7.61 3.11
N ILE A 116 9.15 -6.96 2.84
CA ILE A 116 10.22 -6.77 3.82
C ILE A 116 9.69 -5.98 5.03
N CYS A 117 9.04 -4.83 4.81
CA CYS A 117 8.47 -4.04 5.90
C CYS A 117 7.41 -4.84 6.69
N GLY A 118 6.52 -5.56 5.99
CA GLY A 118 5.49 -6.38 6.64
C GLY A 118 6.06 -7.46 7.55
N PHE A 119 7.09 -8.19 7.09
CA PHE A 119 7.76 -9.20 7.91
C PHE A 119 8.51 -8.57 9.09
N VAL A 120 9.16 -7.42 8.89
CA VAL A 120 9.83 -6.71 9.98
C VAL A 120 8.82 -6.27 11.03
N PHE A 121 7.69 -5.64 10.66
CA PHE A 121 6.66 -5.25 11.61
C PHE A 121 6.09 -6.44 12.37
N ALA A 122 5.71 -7.51 11.66
CA ALA A 122 5.17 -8.70 12.29
C ALA A 122 6.18 -9.34 13.28
N THR A 123 7.45 -9.44 12.88
CA THR A 123 8.51 -9.98 13.73
C THR A 123 8.71 -9.12 14.98
N GLN A 124 8.75 -7.79 14.84
CA GLN A 124 8.91 -6.89 15.98
C GLN A 124 7.73 -6.97 16.95
N VAL A 125 6.51 -7.12 16.46
CA VAL A 125 5.33 -7.33 17.32
C VAL A 125 5.45 -8.67 18.06
N ILE A 126 5.84 -9.75 17.38
CA ILE A 126 6.02 -11.07 18.02
C ILE A 126 7.11 -11.02 19.10
N LEU A 127 8.25 -10.39 18.81
CA LEU A 127 9.37 -10.28 19.75
C LEU A 127 9.02 -9.50 21.02
N ARG A 128 8.02 -8.62 20.98
CA ARG A 128 7.53 -7.89 22.15
C ARG A 128 6.58 -8.69 23.02
N ALA A 129 5.99 -9.75 22.47
CA ALA A 129 5.11 -10.65 23.20
C ALA A 129 5.86 -11.78 23.93
N LEU A 130 7.17 -11.91 23.71
CA LEU A 130 8.07 -12.90 24.31
C LEU A 130 8.92 -12.26 25.41
#